data_AF-H1KPQ9-F1
#
_entry.id   AF-H1KPQ9-F1
#
_cell.length_a   1.000
_cell.length_b   1.000
_cell.length_c   1.000
_cell.angle_alpha   90.00
_cell.angle_beta   90.00
_cell.angle_gamma   90.00
#
_symmetry.space_group_name_H-M   'P 1'
#
loop_
_entity.id
_entity.type
_entity.pdbx_description
1 polymer ?
#
loop_
_entity_poly.entity_id
_entity_poly.type
_entity_poly.pdbx_seq_one_letter_code
_entity_poly.pdbx_strand_id
1 'polypeptide(L)'
;MFNLLVSGMAMLLTAFISLMGMFYLGEAFTDTRDKQVYAQSINSAQQIEAALKMYQADNGYYPSGTSEQILAELVKDSYLSFVPAGEWVVGKGMLIRALEGPDMCAGVNRVAGYDVTLVPDRTGCPVCTDNDFKQWPACKNL
;
A
#
# COMPACT_ATOMS: atom_id res chain seq x y z
N MET A 1 -53.00 1.39 -15.13
CA MET A 1 -52.41 0.04 -15.24
C MET A 1 -51.00 0.07 -15.86
N PHE A 2 -50.72 0.93 -16.85
CA PHE A 2 -49.39 1.07 -17.47
C PHE A 2 -48.27 1.45 -16.47
N ASN A 3 -48.52 2.41 -15.57
CA ASN A 3 -47.52 2.87 -14.58
C ASN A 3 -47.08 1.78 -13.58
N LEU A 4 -47.95 0.81 -13.27
CA LEU A 4 -47.63 -0.28 -12.34
C LEU A 4 -46.69 -1.30 -12.98
N LEU A 5 -46.90 -1.60 -14.26
CA LEU A 5 -46.02 -2.48 -15.05
C LEU A 5 -44.66 -1.82 -15.30
N VAL A 6 -44.64 -0.53 -15.67
CA VAL A 6 -43.39 0.22 -15.89
C VAL A 6 -42.58 0.33 -14.59
N SER A 7 -43.23 0.64 -13.47
CA SER A 7 -42.56 0.72 -12.16
C SER A 7 -42.03 -0.65 -11.71
N GLY A 8 -42.80 -1.73 -11.90
CA GLY A 8 -42.35 -3.09 -11.59
C GLY A 8 -41.15 -3.52 -12.43
N MET A 9 -41.16 -3.24 -13.74
CA MET A 9 -40.02 -3.51 -14.62
C MET A 9 -38.79 -2.68 -14.24
N ALA A 10 -38.95 -1.40 -13.90
CA ALA A 10 -37.84 -0.55 -13.47
C ALA A 10 -37.18 -1.06 -12.18
N MET A 11 -37.95 -1.53 -11.21
CA MET A 11 -37.42 -2.14 -9.98
C MET A 11 -36.65 -3.44 -10.27
N LEU A 12 -37.18 -4.31 -11.14
CA LEU A 12 -36.51 -5.54 -11.55
C LEU A 12 -35.17 -5.26 -12.25
N LEU A 13 -35.16 -4.29 -13.16
CA LEU A 13 -33.96 -3.90 -13.92
C LEU A 13 -32.91 -3.29 -12.99
N THR A 14 -33.32 -2.46 -12.04
CA THR A 14 -32.42 -1.87 -11.03
C THR A 14 -31.82 -2.96 -10.15
N ALA A 15 -32.63 -3.90 -9.64
CA ALA A 15 -32.13 -5.01 -8.84
C ALA A 15 -31.13 -5.89 -9.61
N PHE A 16 -31.40 -6.14 -10.88
CA PHE A 16 -30.50 -6.92 -11.74
C PHE A 16 -29.16 -6.20 -11.98
N ILE A 17 -29.18 -4.90 -12.27
CA ILE A 17 -27.97 -4.09 -12.44
C ILE A 17 -27.19 -4.00 -11.12
N SER A 18 -27.86 -3.84 -9.98
CA SER A 18 -27.19 -3.80 -8.67
C SER A 18 -26.47 -5.11 -8.34
N LEU A 19 -27.09 -6.27 -8.64
CA LEU A 19 -26.45 -7.57 -8.46
C LEU A 19 -25.25 -7.74 -9.39
N MET A 20 -25.42 -7.47 -10.68
CA MET A 20 -24.32 -7.48 -11.67
C MET A 20 -23.18 -6.55 -11.26
N GLY A 21 -23.51 -5.36 -10.77
CA GLY A 21 -22.55 -4.38 -10.29
C GLY A 21 -21.73 -4.91 -9.12
N MET A 22 -22.35 -5.53 -8.12
CA MET A 22 -21.60 -6.07 -6.97
C MET A 22 -20.59 -7.15 -7.36
N PHE A 23 -20.94 -8.05 -8.28
CA PHE A 23 -20.04 -9.13 -8.70
C PHE A 23 -18.92 -8.65 -9.64
N TYR A 24 -19.22 -7.82 -10.64
CA TYR A 24 -18.23 -7.41 -11.63
C TYR A 24 -17.41 -6.18 -11.21
N LEU A 25 -17.99 -5.25 -10.47
CA LEU A 25 -17.26 -4.05 -10.04
C LEU A 25 -16.36 -4.34 -8.85
N GLY A 26 -16.68 -5.34 -8.00
CA GLY A 26 -15.92 -5.66 -6.80
C GLY A 26 -14.44 -5.98 -7.08
N GLU A 27 -14.16 -6.81 -8.08
CA GLU A 27 -12.79 -7.13 -8.48
C GLU A 27 -12.06 -5.93 -9.10
N ALA A 28 -12.74 -5.16 -9.95
CA ALA A 28 -12.17 -3.97 -10.59
C ALA A 28 -11.83 -2.88 -9.56
N PHE A 29 -12.67 -2.69 -8.54
CA PHE A 29 -12.39 -1.76 -7.45
C PHE A 29 -11.22 -2.22 -6.58
N THR A 30 -11.10 -3.53 -6.34
CA THR A 30 -10.00 -4.09 -5.53
C THR A 30 -8.66 -3.92 -6.26
N ASP A 31 -8.57 -4.30 -7.53
CA ASP A 31 -7.35 -4.13 -8.34
C ASP A 31 -6.96 -2.65 -8.49
N THR A 32 -7.93 -1.77 -8.71
CA THR A 32 -7.67 -0.32 -8.80
C THR A 32 -7.15 0.23 -7.48
N ARG A 33 -7.73 -0.20 -6.35
CA ARG A 33 -7.29 0.19 -5.01
C ARG A 33 -5.87 -0.30 -4.73
N ASP A 34 -5.56 -1.55 -5.04
CA ASP A 34 -4.21 -2.11 -4.81
C ASP A 34 -3.15 -1.38 -5.65
N LYS A 35 -3.48 -1.04 -6.90
CA LYS A 35 -2.64 -0.18 -7.76
C LYS A 35 -2.44 1.21 -7.18
N GLN A 36 -3.48 1.84 -6.64
CA GLN A 36 -3.37 3.14 -5.99
C GLN A 36 -2.49 3.07 -4.75
N VAL A 37 -2.67 2.06 -3.89
CA VAL A 37 -1.87 1.86 -2.69
C VAL A 37 -0.41 1.59 -3.06
N TYR A 38 -0.16 0.78 -4.09
CA TYR A 38 1.18 0.53 -4.59
C TYR A 38 1.85 1.81 -5.10
N ALA A 39 1.18 2.56 -6.00
CA ALA A 39 1.70 3.81 -6.54
C ALA A 39 1.95 4.85 -5.45
N GLN A 40 1.05 4.98 -4.47
CA GLN A 40 1.24 5.84 -3.32
C GLN A 40 2.47 5.42 -2.51
N SER A 41 2.62 4.12 -2.24
CA SER A 41 3.75 3.58 -1.49
C SER A 41 5.07 3.86 -2.18
N ILE A 42 5.15 3.67 -3.51
CA ILE A 42 6.36 3.98 -4.28
C ILE A 42 6.69 5.47 -4.24
N ASN A 43 5.70 6.34 -4.45
CA ASN A 43 5.92 7.79 -4.43
C ASN A 43 6.37 8.28 -3.04
N SER A 44 5.78 7.74 -1.97
CA SER A 44 6.18 8.04 -0.61
C SER A 44 7.57 7.49 -0.29
N ALA A 45 7.88 6.28 -0.77
CA ALA A 45 9.18 5.67 -0.59
C ALA A 45 10.29 6.52 -1.24
N GLN A 46 10.08 6.95 -2.49
CA GLN A 46 11.01 7.82 -3.21
C GLN A 46 11.24 9.16 -2.51
N GLN A 47 10.20 9.75 -1.92
CA GLN A 47 10.34 10.99 -1.14
C GLN A 47 11.23 10.78 0.10
N ILE A 48 11.01 9.71 0.85
CA ILE A 48 11.82 9.38 2.03
C ILE A 48 13.26 9.05 1.62
N GLU A 49 13.47 8.26 0.58
CA GLU A 49 14.82 7.95 0.07
C GLU A 49 15.57 9.21 -0.38
N ALA A 50 14.90 10.12 -1.09
CA ALA A 50 15.50 11.37 -1.51
C ALA A 50 15.90 12.23 -0.29
N ALA A 51 15.01 12.34 0.70
CA ALA A 51 15.29 13.05 1.95
C ALA A 51 16.47 12.44 2.73
N LEU A 52 16.53 11.11 2.84
CA LEU A 52 17.64 10.41 3.47
C LEU A 52 18.98 10.66 2.75
N LYS A 53 18.98 10.65 1.41
CA LYS A 53 20.18 10.94 0.62
C LYS A 53 20.64 12.39 0.78
N MET A 54 19.71 13.34 0.83
CA MET A 54 20.03 14.75 1.07
C MET A 54 20.60 14.94 2.48
N TYR A 55 19.97 14.36 3.50
CA TYR A 55 20.48 14.38 4.86
C TYR A 55 21.91 13.81 4.92
N GLN A 56 22.14 12.66 4.28
CA GLN A 56 23.47 12.04 4.25
C GLN A 56 24.48 12.92 3.52
N ALA A 57 24.11 13.56 2.41
CA ALA A 57 24.99 14.43 1.65
C ALA A 57 25.42 15.66 2.47
N ASP A 58 24.52 16.23 3.26
CA ASP A 58 24.79 17.43 4.06
C ASP A 58 25.52 17.13 5.37
N ASN A 59 25.18 16.02 6.04
CA ASN A 59 25.71 15.68 7.35
C ASN A 59 26.89 14.70 7.31
N GLY A 60 27.07 13.98 6.20
CA GLY A 60 28.10 12.95 6.04
C GLY A 60 27.78 11.60 6.70
N TYR A 61 26.62 11.47 7.36
CA TYR A 61 26.16 10.23 7.99
C TYR A 61 24.65 10.00 7.76
N TYR A 62 24.22 8.75 7.88
CA TYR A 62 22.79 8.42 7.87
C TYR A 62 22.17 8.73 9.24
N PRO A 63 20.93 9.26 9.28
CA PRO A 63 20.22 9.46 10.55
C PRO A 63 20.08 8.13 11.29
N SER A 64 20.10 8.20 12.62
CA SER A 64 20.17 7.02 13.49
C SER A 64 19.04 7.02 14.52
N GLY A 65 18.55 5.83 14.87
CA GLY A 65 17.45 5.68 15.83
C GLY A 65 16.41 4.69 15.32
N THR A 66 15.22 4.76 15.91
CA THR A 66 14.03 4.07 15.41
C THR A 66 13.55 4.71 14.10
N SER A 67 12.73 3.99 13.32
CA SER A 67 12.20 4.53 12.07
C SER A 67 11.40 5.82 12.28
N GLU A 68 10.66 5.93 13.38
CA GLU A 68 9.95 7.15 13.78
C GLU A 68 10.90 8.31 14.08
N GLN A 69 11.99 8.04 14.80
CA GLN A 69 13.00 9.06 15.11
C GLN A 69 13.67 9.57 13.84
N ILE A 70 14.03 8.67 12.93
CA ILE A 70 14.63 9.02 11.64
C ILE A 70 13.67 9.91 10.83
N LEU A 71 12.40 9.53 10.72
CA LEU A 71 11.42 10.32 9.96
C LEU A 71 11.12 11.67 10.61
N ALA A 72 11.06 11.71 11.94
CA ALA A 72 10.88 12.95 12.69
C ALA A 72 12.08 13.90 12.52
N GLU A 73 13.30 13.35 12.47
CA GLU A 73 14.52 14.12 12.20
C GLU A 73 14.51 14.72 10.79
N LEU A 74 14.14 13.94 9.76
CA LEU A 74 13.99 14.44 8.40
C LEU A 74 12.97 15.58 8.28
N VAL A 75 11.88 15.53 9.05
CA VAL A 75 10.89 16.62 9.08
C VAL A 75 11.42 17.84 9.83
N LYS A 76 12.04 17.62 10.99
CA LYS A 76 12.63 18.67 11.82
C LYS A 76 13.67 19.48 11.05
N ASP A 77 14.52 18.79 10.30
CA ASP A 77 15.61 19.40 9.52
C ASP A 77 15.15 19.82 8.10
N SER A 78 13.83 19.81 7.84
CA SER A 78 13.20 20.29 6.60
C SER A 78 13.58 19.52 5.31
N TYR A 79 14.10 18.30 5.43
CA TYR A 79 14.26 17.39 4.28
C TYR A 79 12.92 16.78 3.84
N LEU A 80 11.95 16.70 4.75
CA LEU A 80 10.55 16.36 4.47
C LEU A 80 9.64 17.45 5.04
N SER A 81 8.59 17.84 4.30
CA SER A 81 7.59 18.76 4.85
C SER A 81 6.65 18.09 5.85
N PHE A 82 6.41 16.79 5.68
CA PHE A 82 5.61 15.95 6.56
C PHE A 82 5.99 14.48 6.35
N VAL A 83 5.69 13.62 7.33
CA VAL A 83 5.88 12.17 7.19
C VAL A 83 4.77 11.60 6.29
N PRO A 84 5.08 10.91 5.18
CA PRO A 84 4.07 10.30 4.34
C PRO A 84 3.20 9.29 5.11
N ALA A 85 1.90 9.23 4.81
CA ALA A 85 0.96 8.37 5.52
C ALA A 85 1.33 6.88 5.42
N GLY A 86 1.32 6.19 6.55
CA GLY A 86 1.61 4.76 6.67
C GLY A 86 2.65 4.46 7.74
N GLU A 87 2.76 3.18 8.11
CA GLU A 87 3.82 2.70 8.98
C GLU A 87 5.05 2.39 8.14
N TRP A 88 6.10 3.18 8.32
CA TRP A 88 7.34 3.07 7.56
C TRP A 88 8.44 2.47 8.42
N VAL A 89 9.02 1.38 7.94
CA VAL A 89 10.23 0.79 8.50
C VAL A 89 11.40 1.30 7.69
N VAL A 90 12.18 2.19 8.32
CA VAL A 90 13.38 2.81 7.74
C VAL A 90 14.62 2.18 8.37
N GLY A 91 15.49 1.61 7.53
CA GLY A 91 16.78 1.05 7.91
C GLY A 91 17.88 1.41 6.90
N LYS A 92 19.14 1.02 7.18
CA LYS A 92 20.27 1.26 6.28
C LYS A 92 20.08 0.52 4.95
N GLY A 93 19.57 1.22 3.93
CA GLY A 93 19.28 0.66 2.61
C GLY A 93 17.98 -0.15 2.54
N MET A 94 17.09 0.01 3.52
CA MET A 94 15.78 -0.64 3.54
C MET A 94 14.71 0.41 3.83
N LEU A 95 13.70 0.44 2.98
CA LEU A 95 12.51 1.24 3.19
C LEU A 95 11.30 0.38 2.83
N ILE A 96 10.56 -0.05 3.84
CA ILE A 96 9.40 -0.91 3.66
C ILE A 96 8.20 -0.28 4.34
N ARG A 97 7.03 -0.41 3.70
CA ARG A 97 5.76 0.01 4.28
C ARG A 97 5.06 -1.20 4.88
N ALA A 98 4.76 -1.13 6.18
CA ALA A 98 3.88 -2.09 6.81
C ALA A 98 2.43 -1.76 6.46
N LEU A 99 1.67 -2.77 6.03
CA LEU A 99 0.25 -2.65 5.71
C LEU A 99 -0.57 -3.54 6.65
N GLU A 100 -1.52 -2.92 7.35
CA GLU A 100 -2.53 -3.61 8.15
C GLU A 100 -3.60 -4.20 7.22
N GLY A 101 -3.43 -5.47 6.84
CA GLY A 101 -4.41 -6.19 6.03
C GLY A 101 -3.75 -7.24 5.13
N PRO A 102 -3.91 -8.54 5.39
CA PRO A 102 -3.26 -9.59 4.59
C PRO A 102 -3.68 -9.53 3.11
N ASP A 103 -4.96 -9.26 2.83
CA ASP A 103 -5.47 -9.16 1.46
C ASP A 103 -4.88 -7.98 0.69
N MET A 104 -4.77 -6.80 1.32
CA MET A 104 -4.22 -5.60 0.69
C MET A 104 -2.72 -5.74 0.47
N CYS A 105 -2.00 -6.31 1.44
CA CYS A 105 -0.57 -6.58 1.32
C CYS A 105 -0.27 -7.54 0.16
N ALA A 106 -1.03 -8.64 0.05
CA ALA A 106 -0.93 -9.57 -1.07
C ALA A 106 -1.30 -8.90 -2.40
N GLY A 107 -2.35 -8.09 -2.42
CA GLY A 107 -2.77 -7.32 -3.60
C GLY A 107 -1.66 -6.41 -4.12
N VAL A 108 -1.07 -5.60 -3.22
CA VAL A 108 0.03 -4.69 -3.55
C VAL A 108 1.28 -5.44 -4.05
N ASN A 109 1.65 -6.55 -3.40
CA ASN A 109 2.79 -7.37 -3.82
C ASN A 109 2.55 -8.01 -5.21
N ARG A 110 1.31 -8.46 -5.47
CA ARG A 110 0.91 -8.98 -6.79
C ARG A 110 0.97 -7.91 -7.87
N VAL A 111 0.47 -6.71 -7.59
CA VAL A 111 0.55 -5.56 -8.53
C VAL A 111 2.00 -5.19 -8.83
N ALA A 112 2.89 -5.31 -7.85
CA ALA A 112 4.32 -5.11 -8.02
C ALA A 112 5.02 -6.23 -8.82
N GLY A 113 4.30 -7.29 -9.20
CA GLY A 113 4.80 -8.38 -10.01
C GLY A 113 5.43 -9.53 -9.22
N TYR A 114 5.31 -9.55 -7.90
CA TYR A 114 5.81 -10.64 -7.07
C TYR A 114 4.85 -11.82 -7.01
N ASP A 115 5.42 -13.02 -6.94
CA ASP A 115 4.64 -14.25 -6.76
C ASP A 115 4.31 -14.46 -5.28
N VAL A 116 3.11 -14.00 -4.90
CA VAL A 116 2.55 -14.09 -3.54
C VAL A 116 2.41 -15.53 -3.01
N THR A 117 2.52 -16.55 -3.88
CA THR A 117 2.46 -17.96 -3.45
C THR A 117 3.76 -18.44 -2.80
N LEU A 118 4.85 -17.69 -2.96
CA LEU A 118 6.15 -17.98 -2.35
C LEU A 118 6.17 -17.69 -0.85
N VAL A 119 5.19 -16.95 -0.33
CA VAL A 119 5.11 -16.66 1.10
C VAL A 119 4.70 -17.94 1.86
N PRO A 120 5.45 -18.38 2.90
CA PRO A 120 5.25 -19.67 3.58
C PRO A 120 3.84 -19.88 4.15
N ASP A 121 3.18 -18.80 4.56
CA ASP A 121 1.83 -18.83 5.12
C ASP A 121 0.71 -18.76 4.07
N ARG A 122 1.07 -18.68 2.78
CA ARG A 122 0.15 -18.51 1.63
C ARG A 122 -0.78 -17.30 1.74
N THR A 123 -0.50 -16.36 2.63
CA THR A 123 -1.27 -15.13 2.77
C THR A 123 -0.87 -14.09 1.73
N GLY A 124 0.30 -14.27 1.09
CA GLY A 124 0.85 -13.28 0.16
C GLY A 124 1.44 -12.04 0.84
N CYS A 125 1.49 -12.03 2.17
CA CYS A 125 2.03 -10.95 2.96
C CYS A 125 3.18 -11.43 3.87
N PRO A 126 4.43 -11.24 3.47
CA PRO A 126 5.58 -11.62 4.27
C PRO A 126 5.73 -10.73 5.50
N VAL A 127 6.39 -11.22 6.55
CA VAL A 127 6.74 -10.41 7.72
C VAL A 127 7.86 -9.43 7.36
N CYS A 128 7.78 -8.19 7.87
CA CYS A 128 8.76 -7.14 7.54
C CYS A 128 10.20 -7.46 7.97
N THR A 129 10.38 -8.43 8.87
CA THR A 129 11.68 -8.88 9.36
C THR A 129 12.33 -9.98 8.52
N ASP A 130 11.61 -10.54 7.55
CA ASP A 130 12.12 -11.63 6.73
C ASP A 130 13.15 -11.12 5.71
N ASN A 131 14.32 -11.75 5.67
CA ASN A 131 15.39 -11.37 4.77
C ASN A 131 15.08 -11.70 3.31
N ASP A 132 14.28 -12.75 3.07
CA ASP A 132 13.99 -13.25 1.71
C ASP A 132 13.01 -12.32 0.98
N PHE A 133 12.25 -11.51 1.72
CA PHE A 133 11.20 -10.63 1.19
C PHE A 133 11.51 -9.14 1.35
N LYS A 134 12.76 -8.76 1.66
CA LYS A 134 13.15 -7.34 1.86
C LYS A 134 12.91 -6.42 0.66
N GLN A 135 12.87 -6.98 -0.54
CA GLN A 135 12.64 -6.23 -1.78
C GLN A 135 11.16 -6.01 -2.07
N TRP A 136 10.27 -6.65 -1.30
CA TRP A 136 8.84 -6.56 -1.50
C TRP A 136 8.32 -5.23 -0.96
N PRO A 137 7.40 -4.57 -1.67
CA PRO A 137 6.94 -3.22 -1.32
C PRO A 137 6.02 -3.20 -0.09
N ALA A 138 5.39 -4.32 0.24
CA ALA A 138 4.47 -4.44 1.37
C ALA A 138 4.79 -5.67 2.23
N CYS A 139 4.68 -5.48 3.54
CA CYS A 139 4.85 -6.52 4.54
C CYS A 139 3.88 -6.32 5.71
N LYS A 140 3.72 -7.34 6.55
CA LYS A 140 3.00 -7.24 7.83
C LYS A 140 3.96 -7.00 8.98
N ASN A 141 3.61 -6.08 9.86
CA ASN A 141 4.21 -6.00 11.19
C ASN A 141 3.72 -7.20 12.04
N LEU A 142 4.63 -7.77 12.83
CA LEU A 142 4.37 -8.91 13.71
C LEU A 142 3.53 -8.51 14.92
#